data_AF-A0A257PFH3-F1
#
_entry.id   AF-A0A257PFH3-F1
#
_cell.length_a   1.000
_cell.length_b   1.000
_cell.length_c   1.000
_cell.angle_alpha   90.00
_cell.angle_beta   90.00
_cell.angle_gamma   90.00
#
_symmetry.space_group_name_H-M   'P 1'
#
loop_
_entity.id
_entity.type
_entity.pdbx_description
1 polymer ?
#
loop_
_entity_poly.entity_id
_entity_poly.type
_entity_poly.pdbx_seq_one_letter_code
_entity_poly.pdbx_strand_id
1 'polypeptide(L)'
;SVRDRTLAEIWAHSPAFEAFRGTAWMKEPCRSCEFREQDFGGCRCQALAIAGDAAATDPACALSPHHAEMRALAERAVATPLSAYAYRGRQVATPTPTH
;
A
#
# COMPACT_ATOMS: atom_id res chain seq x y z
N SER A 1 -4.42 -12.28 20.63
CA SER A 1 -4.10 -10.87 20.93
C SER A 1 -2.72 -10.79 21.59
N VAL A 2 -2.13 -9.59 21.74
CA VAL A 2 -0.96 -9.38 22.62
C VAL A 2 -1.25 -9.72 24.09
N ARG A 3 -2.54 -9.85 24.44
CA ARG A 3 -3.00 -10.35 25.74
C ARG A 3 -2.87 -11.86 25.89
N ASP A 4 -2.83 -12.61 24.78
CA ASP A 4 -2.94 -14.08 24.77
C ASP A 4 -1.67 -14.78 24.24
N ARG A 5 -0.82 -14.07 23.50
CA ARG A 5 0.39 -14.61 22.86
C ARG A 5 1.53 -13.61 23.01
N THR A 6 2.76 -14.13 23.07
CA THR A 6 3.96 -13.28 23.07
C THR A 6 4.11 -12.53 21.74
N LEU A 7 4.81 -11.39 21.76
CA LEU A 7 5.11 -10.64 20.53
C LEU A 7 5.90 -11.50 19.54
N ALA A 8 6.84 -12.31 20.02
CA ALA A 8 7.63 -13.21 19.20
C ALA A 8 6.75 -14.23 18.48
N GLU A 9 5.80 -14.85 19.18
CA GLU A 9 4.87 -15.81 18.56
C GLU A 9 3.92 -15.13 17.56
N ILE A 10 3.45 -13.92 17.83
CA ILE A 10 2.58 -13.17 16.90
C ILE A 10 3.38 -12.82 15.64
N TRP A 11 4.59 -12.32 15.81
CA TRP A 11 5.48 -11.99 14.70
C TRP A 11 5.80 -13.22 13.85
N ALA A 12 6.19 -14.32 14.48
CA ALA A 12 6.64 -15.51 13.77
C ALA A 12 5.48 -16.28 13.12
N HIS A 13 4.34 -16.42 13.80
CA HIS A 13 3.33 -17.44 13.49
C HIS A 13 1.89 -16.95 13.54
N SER A 14 1.62 -15.65 13.36
CA SER A 14 0.24 -15.21 13.18
C SER A 14 -0.15 -15.24 11.70
N PRO A 15 -1.40 -15.64 11.37
CA PRO A 15 -1.85 -15.70 9.98
C PRO A 15 -1.71 -14.36 9.24
N ALA A 16 -1.90 -13.24 9.93
CA ALA A 16 -1.78 -11.90 9.36
C ALA A 16 -0.34 -11.59 8.89
N PHE A 17 0.67 -12.02 9.66
CA PHE A 17 2.07 -11.83 9.27
C PHE A 17 2.50 -12.84 8.21
N GLU A 18 2.01 -14.08 8.25
CA GLU A 18 2.39 -15.12 7.30
C GLU A 18 1.76 -14.92 5.90
N ALA A 19 0.56 -14.34 5.82
CA ALA A 19 -0.21 -14.20 4.57
C ALA A 19 0.57 -13.58 3.40
N PHE A 20 1.45 -12.61 3.69
CA PHE A 20 2.24 -11.89 2.68
C PHE A 20 3.75 -11.92 2.97
N ARG A 21 4.23 -12.84 3.82
CA ARG A 21 5.65 -13.01 4.09
C ARG A 21 6.30 -13.87 3.01
N GLY A 22 7.50 -13.47 2.58
CA GLY A 22 8.22 -14.15 1.50
C GLY A 22 7.53 -13.93 0.14
N THR A 23 7.70 -14.87 -0.79
CA THR A 23 7.30 -14.70 -2.21
C THR A 23 6.27 -15.72 -2.69
N ALA A 24 5.95 -16.75 -1.89
CA ALA A 24 5.08 -17.86 -2.30
C ALA A 24 3.64 -17.44 -2.66
N TRP A 25 3.16 -16.35 -2.05
CA TRP A 25 1.81 -15.79 -2.25
C TRP A 25 1.68 -14.96 -3.55
N MET A 26 2.80 -14.55 -4.16
CA MET A 26 2.80 -13.56 -5.23
C MET A 26 2.12 -14.07 -6.50
N LYS A 27 1.34 -13.21 -7.17
CA LYS A 27 0.81 -13.47 -8.52
C LYS A 27 1.78 -12.97 -9.59
N GLU A 28 1.56 -13.32 -10.85
CA GLU A 28 2.29 -12.70 -11.95
C GLU A 28 1.89 -11.21 -12.08
N PRO A 29 2.82 -10.32 -12.48
CA PRO A 29 4.21 -10.59 -12.87
C PRO A 29 5.21 -10.76 -11.70
N CYS A 30 4.81 -10.47 -10.46
CA CYS A 30 5.74 -10.49 -9.31
C CYS A 30 6.36 -11.87 -9.04
N ARG A 31 5.60 -12.95 -9.27
CA ARG A 31 6.08 -14.33 -9.03
C ARG A 31 7.35 -14.66 -9.81
N SER A 32 7.47 -14.17 -11.05
CA SER A 32 8.62 -14.38 -11.94
C SER A 32 9.57 -13.18 -12.05
N CYS A 33 9.29 -12.07 -11.36
CA CYS A 33 10.07 -10.84 -11.40
C CYS A 33 11.42 -10.97 -10.66
N GLU A 34 12.48 -10.38 -11.22
CA GLU A 34 13.82 -10.34 -10.60
C GLU A 34 13.86 -9.55 -9.28
N PHE A 35 12.97 -8.57 -9.10
CA PHE A 35 12.92 -7.70 -7.91
C PHE A 35 12.05 -8.23 -6.78
N ARG A 36 11.43 -9.41 -6.94
CA ARG A 36 10.42 -9.94 -6.00
C ARG A 36 10.91 -10.13 -4.56
N GLU A 37 12.21 -10.31 -4.36
CA GLU A 37 12.85 -10.44 -3.03
C GLU A 37 13.48 -9.12 -2.54
N GLN A 38 13.41 -8.06 -3.36
CA GLN A 38 13.87 -6.71 -3.02
C GLN A 38 12.71 -5.83 -2.54
N ASP A 39 11.63 -5.77 -3.33
CA ASP A 39 10.47 -4.89 -3.04
C ASP A 39 9.27 -5.64 -2.45
N PHE A 40 9.33 -6.97 -2.41
CA PHE A 40 8.27 -7.85 -1.95
C PHE A 40 6.90 -7.58 -2.63
N GLY A 41 6.93 -7.19 -3.89
CA GLY A 41 5.75 -6.90 -4.71
C GLY A 41 5.11 -5.53 -4.46
N GLY A 42 5.65 -4.72 -3.54
CA GLY A 42 5.12 -3.41 -3.15
C GLY A 42 4.08 -3.46 -2.02
N CYS A 43 3.25 -2.42 -1.90
CA CYS A 43 2.26 -2.27 -0.84
C CYS A 43 0.99 -3.12 -1.02
N ARG A 44 0.66 -3.96 -0.03
CA ARG A 44 -0.57 -4.78 -0.03
C ARG A 44 -1.84 -3.95 0.17
N CYS A 45 -1.75 -2.86 0.94
CA CYS A 45 -2.89 -1.98 1.18
C CYS A 45 -3.30 -1.23 -0.09
N GLN A 46 -2.35 -0.76 -0.90
CA GLN A 46 -2.64 -0.10 -2.18
C GLN A 46 -3.20 -1.10 -3.19
N ALA A 47 -2.62 -2.30 -3.28
CA ALA A 47 -3.14 -3.37 -4.12
C ALA A 47 -4.63 -3.67 -3.79
N LEU A 48 -4.98 -3.79 -2.51
CA LEU A 48 -6.36 -3.97 -2.10
C LEU A 48 -7.25 -2.76 -2.43
N ALA A 49 -6.79 -1.55 -2.11
CA ALA A 49 -7.60 -0.34 -2.23
C ALA A 49 -7.93 0.03 -3.69
N ILE A 50 -7.02 -0.28 -4.62
CA ILE A 50 -7.14 0.11 -6.04
C ILE A 50 -7.55 -1.10 -6.89
N ALA A 51 -6.86 -2.24 -6.77
CA ALA A 51 -7.13 -3.43 -7.58
C ALA A 51 -8.17 -4.38 -6.95
N GLY A 52 -8.64 -4.11 -5.73
CA GLY A 52 -9.62 -4.93 -5.03
C GLY A 52 -9.07 -6.25 -4.46
N ASP A 53 -7.77 -6.50 -4.60
CA ASP A 53 -7.11 -7.73 -4.15
C ASP A 53 -5.73 -7.42 -3.55
N ALA A 54 -5.55 -7.75 -2.27
CA ALA A 54 -4.28 -7.54 -1.56
C ALA A 54 -3.11 -8.36 -2.14
N ALA A 55 -3.39 -9.47 -2.83
CA ALA A 55 -2.39 -10.32 -3.49
C ALA A 55 -2.02 -9.84 -4.90
N ALA A 56 -2.71 -8.82 -5.46
CA ALA A 56 -2.35 -8.23 -6.74
C ALA A 56 -1.01 -7.47 -6.65
N THR A 57 -0.32 -7.33 -7.78
CA THR A 57 0.86 -6.46 -7.91
C THR A 57 0.49 -5.02 -7.55
N ASP A 58 1.31 -4.36 -6.71
CA ASP A 58 1.06 -2.97 -6.33
C ASP A 58 0.90 -2.10 -7.59
N PRO A 59 -0.24 -1.38 -7.77
CA PRO A 59 -0.46 -0.48 -8.90
C PRO A 59 0.58 0.63 -9.07
N ALA A 60 1.37 0.93 -8.02
CA ALA A 60 2.53 1.83 -8.16
C ALA A 60 3.62 1.27 -9.10
N CYS A 61 3.76 -0.06 -9.19
CA CYS A 61 4.72 -0.69 -10.09
C CYS A 61 4.28 -0.53 -11.56
N ALA A 62 5.20 -0.12 -12.43
CA ALA A 62 4.93 0.06 -13.86
C ALA A 62 4.50 -1.24 -14.58
N LEU A 63 4.83 -2.41 -14.01
CA LEU A 63 4.45 -3.72 -14.55
C LEU A 63 3.04 -4.17 -14.11
N SER A 64 2.40 -3.45 -13.19
CA SER A 64 1.05 -3.81 -12.73
C SER A 64 0.02 -3.59 -13.85
N PRO A 65 -0.94 -4.52 -14.06
CA PRO A 65 -2.08 -4.29 -14.95
C PRO A 65 -2.93 -3.07 -14.56
N HIS A 66 -2.89 -2.68 -13.28
CA HIS A 66 -3.63 -1.54 -12.73
C HIS A 66 -2.79 -0.25 -12.68
N HIS A 67 -1.59 -0.23 -13.27
CA HIS A 67 -0.71 0.93 -13.19
C HIS A 67 -1.33 2.20 -13.80
N ALA A 68 -2.06 2.07 -14.91
CA ALA A 68 -2.74 3.19 -15.54
C ALA A 68 -3.81 3.81 -14.63
N GLU A 69 -4.53 3.00 -13.85
CA GLU A 69 -5.53 3.46 -12.90
C GLU A 69 -4.88 4.26 -11.75
N MET A 70 -3.77 3.77 -11.21
CA MET A 70 -2.98 4.49 -10.21
C MET A 70 -2.48 5.84 -10.72
N ARG A 71 -1.97 5.90 -11.95
CA ARG A 71 -1.55 7.18 -12.54
C ARG A 71 -2.73 8.16 -12.65
N ALA A 72 -3.88 7.69 -13.13
CA ALA A 72 -5.06 8.52 -13.25
C ALA A 72 -5.56 9.03 -11.88
N LEU A 73 -5.46 8.21 -10.82
CA LEU A 73 -5.73 8.64 -9.44
C LEU A 73 -4.75 9.73 -8.98
N ALA A 74 -3.45 9.55 -9.22
CA ALA A 74 -2.43 10.52 -8.86
C ALA A 74 -2.60 11.86 -9.59
N GLU A 75 -2.88 11.83 -10.90
CA GLU A 75 -3.15 13.02 -11.71
C GLU A 75 -4.35 13.81 -11.16
N ARG A 76 -5.45 13.13 -10.81
CA ARG A 76 -6.62 13.77 -10.18
C ARG A 76 -6.30 14.35 -8.80
N ALA A 77 -5.48 13.65 -8.02
CA ALA A 77 -5.09 14.12 -6.69
C ALA A 77 -4.27 15.42 -6.77
N VAL A 78 -3.33 15.52 -7.73
CA VAL A 78 -2.52 16.73 -7.95
C VAL A 78 -3.38 17.91 -8.42
N ALA A 79 -4.41 17.65 -9.24
CA ALA A 79 -5.35 18.69 -9.67
C ALA A 79 -6.30 19.18 -8.56
N THR A 80 -6.35 18.47 -7.42
CA THR A 80 -7.24 18.82 -6.30
C THR A 80 -6.50 19.71 -5.30
N PRO A 81 -7.01 20.92 -4.98
CA PRO A 81 -6.40 21.77 -3.96
C PRO A 81 -6.32 21.04 -2.61
N LEU A 82 -5.19 21.16 -1.92
CA LEU A 82 -5.04 20.60 -0.58
C LEU A 82 -6.08 21.23 0.36
N SER A 83 -6.93 20.40 0.97
CA SER A 83 -7.74 20.84 2.10
C SER A 83 -6.84 21.11 3.31
N ALA A 84 -7.21 22.06 4.16
CA ALA A 84 -6.55 22.23 5.44
C ALA A 84 -6.58 20.91 6.22
N TYR A 85 -5.39 20.36 6.55
CA TYR A 85 -5.30 19.19 7.41
C TYR A 85 -5.72 19.58 8.84
N ALA A 86 -6.82 19.02 9.31
CA ALA A 86 -7.20 19.11 10.72
C ALA A 86 -6.58 17.92 11.47
N TYR A 87 -5.54 18.18 12.26
CA TYR A 87 -5.06 17.20 13.23
C TYR A 87 -6.06 17.11 14.39
N ARG A 88 -6.28 15.91 14.94
CA ARG A 88 -7.12 15.78 16.15
C ARG A 88 -6.57 16.67 17.26
N GLY A 89 -7.37 17.64 17.69
CA GLY A 89 -7.00 18.61 18.74
C GLY A 89 -6.11 19.78 18.30
N ARG A 90 -5.82 19.94 17.00
CA ARG A 90 -5.05 21.09 16.49
C ARG A 90 -5.54 21.49 15.10
N GLN A 91 -6.20 22.65 15.01
CA GLN A 91 -6.48 23.27 13.72
C GLN A 91 -5.17 23.82 13.15
N VAL A 92 -4.85 23.42 11.93
CA VAL A 92 -3.78 24.06 11.14
C VAL A 92 -4.48 24.99 10.15
N ALA A 93 -4.02 26.24 10.10
CA ALA A 93 -4.54 27.22 9.14
C ALA A 93 -4.32 26.72 7.71
N THR A 94 -5.30 26.90 6.84
CA THR A 94 -5.20 26.58 5.42
C THR A 94 -4.08 27.41 4.79
N PRO A 95 -3.11 26.81 4.07
CA PRO A 95 -2.12 27.59 3.35
C PRO A 95 -2.81 28.38 2.21
N THR A 96 -2.53 29.68 2.12
CA THR A 96 -3.00 30.55 1.03
C THR A 96 -2.35 30.08 -0.28
N PRO A 97 -3.11 29.91 -1.38
CA PRO A 97 -2.54 29.56 -2.67
C PRO A 97 -1.65 30.72 -3.16
N THR A 98 -0.38 30.44 -3.47
CA THR A 98 0.48 31.38 -4.19
C THR A 98 0.20 31.25 -5.69
N HIS A 99 -0.18 32.37 -6.32
CA HIS A 99 -0.34 32.50 -7.77
C HIS A 99 0.98 32.42 -8.52
#